data_AF-A0AA43F978-F1
#
_entry.id   AF-A0AA43F978-F1
#
_cell.length_a   1.000
_cell.length_b   1.000
_cell.length_c   1.000
_cell.angle_alpha   90.00
_cell.angle_beta   90.00
_cell.angle_gamma   90.00
#
_symmetry.space_group_name_H-M   'P 1'
#
loop_
_entity.id
_entity.type
_entity.pdbx_description
1 polymer ?
#
loop_
_entity_poly.entity_id
_entity_poly.type
_entity_poly.pdbx_seq_one_letter_code
_entity_poly.pdbx_strand_id
1 'polypeptide(L)'
;MKFLENPMQTMAAGFVLSIVLIVVYLGLTGVEVNGGEWFSMLIRWIHFLAGITWIGLLYFFNFVNAAFLKSLDGPTKNIVIPKLMPVALNWFRHGATVTVIAGVLLYGHMYHRGGTGAVALAIGGLLGIIMMGNVHGIIWPNQKKIIAAAAAAAQGTPAPPELAQWGRTALLASRVNVMLSIPMLFFMGAGSHFG
;
A
#
# COMPACT_ATOMS: atom_id res chain seq x y z
N MET A 1 25.29 -14.41 4.39
CA MET A 1 24.59 -13.78 3.23
C MET A 1 23.34 -14.53 2.79
N LYS A 2 23.29 -15.88 2.83
CA LYS A 2 22.09 -16.67 2.49
C LYS A 2 20.78 -16.24 3.15
N PHE A 3 20.79 -15.72 4.38
CA PHE A 3 19.56 -15.25 5.05
C PHE A 3 18.93 -14.02 4.37
N LEU A 4 19.72 -13.22 3.63
CA LEU A 4 19.25 -12.04 2.89
C LEU A 4 18.57 -12.40 1.56
N GLU A 5 18.71 -13.65 1.09
CA GLU A 5 18.08 -14.12 -0.14
C GLU A 5 16.57 -14.32 0.04
N ASN A 6 16.12 -14.56 1.29
CA ASN A 6 14.70 -14.64 1.61
C ASN A 6 14.19 -13.27 2.10
N PRO A 7 13.24 -12.64 1.39
CA PRO A 7 12.76 -11.31 1.75
C PRO A 7 12.05 -11.28 3.12
N MET A 8 11.37 -12.37 3.51
CA MET A 8 10.68 -12.44 4.80
C MET A 8 11.65 -12.57 5.96
N GLN A 9 12.75 -13.32 5.79
CA GLN A 9 13.81 -13.40 6.79
C GLN A 9 14.56 -12.08 6.94
N THR A 10 14.82 -11.40 5.82
CA THR A 10 15.42 -10.06 5.81
C THR A 10 14.55 -9.05 6.57
N MET A 11 13.25 -9.06 6.29
CA MET A 11 12.29 -8.20 6.99
C MET A 11 12.25 -8.53 8.49
N ALA A 12 12.21 -9.80 8.88
CA ALA A 12 12.22 -10.22 10.28
C ALA A 12 13.49 -9.76 11.00
N ALA A 13 14.66 -9.87 10.36
CA ALA A 13 15.92 -9.35 10.89
C ALA A 13 15.86 -7.82 11.11
N GLY A 14 15.22 -7.07 10.20
CA GLY A 14 14.98 -5.63 10.37
C GLY A 14 14.11 -5.30 11.59
N PHE A 15 13.04 -6.08 11.83
CA PHE A 15 12.21 -5.93 13.03
C PHE A 15 12.99 -6.23 14.32
N VAL A 16 13.77 -7.31 14.34
CA VAL A 16 14.63 -7.66 15.48
C VAL A 16 15.65 -6.56 15.76
N LEU A 17 16.32 -6.05 14.72
CA LEU A 17 17.26 -4.94 14.84
C LEU A 17 16.59 -3.69 15.42
N SER A 18 15.38 -3.37 14.95
CA SER A 18 14.62 -2.23 15.46
C SER A 18 14.32 -2.36 16.96
N ILE A 19 13.93 -3.55 17.44
CA ILE A 19 13.68 -3.80 18.86
C ILE A 19 14.97 -3.61 19.68
N VAL A 20 16.09 -4.16 19.22
CA VAL A 20 17.39 -3.99 19.89
C VAL A 20 17.76 -2.52 19.99
N LEU A 21 17.62 -1.76 18.90
CA LEU A 21 17.94 -0.33 18.88
C LEU A 21 17.00 0.49 19.78
N ILE A 22 15.73 0.12 19.87
CA ILE A 22 14.78 0.74 20.80
C ILE A 22 15.24 0.50 22.25
N VAL A 23 15.58 -0.74 22.62
CA VAL A 23 16.06 -1.05 23.98
C VAL A 23 17.32 -0.26 24.32
N VAL A 24 18.28 -0.19 23.40
CA VAL A 24 19.50 0.63 23.57
C VAL A 24 19.14 2.11 23.73
N TYR A 25 18.27 2.65 22.89
CA TYR A 25 17.81 4.04 22.98
C TYR A 25 17.17 4.36 24.34
N LEU A 26 16.34 3.47 24.88
CA LEU A 26 15.74 3.65 26.20
C LEU A 26 16.77 3.64 27.31
N GLY A 27 17.74 2.73 27.26
CA GLY A 27 18.84 2.67 28.23
C GLY A 27 19.74 3.91 28.20
N LEU A 28 19.93 4.51 27.02
CA LEU A 28 20.77 5.71 26.85
C LEU A 28 20.05 7.01 27.23
N THR A 29 18.74 7.10 27.00
CA THR A 29 17.99 8.35 27.18
C THR A 29 17.20 8.40 28.48
N GLY A 30 16.93 7.27 29.11
CA GLY A 30 16.05 7.19 30.29
C GLY A 30 14.59 7.47 29.97
N VAL A 31 14.18 7.47 28.70
CA VAL A 31 12.77 7.63 28.29
C VAL A 31 11.95 6.47 28.86
N GLU A 32 10.87 6.80 29.59
CA GLU A 32 9.99 5.81 30.19
C GLU A 32 9.04 5.17 29.17
N VAL A 33 8.68 3.91 29.42
CA VAL A 33 7.70 3.18 28.61
C VAL A 33 6.28 3.47 29.08
N ASN A 34 5.72 4.59 28.62
CA ASN A 34 4.31 4.94 28.83
C ASN A 34 3.38 4.24 27.82
N GLY A 35 2.46 3.40 28.30
CA GLY A 35 1.56 2.61 27.44
C GLY A 35 0.79 3.42 26.39
N GLY A 36 0.35 4.65 26.70
CA GLY A 36 -0.42 5.47 25.75
C GLY A 36 0.44 6.05 24.60
N GLU A 37 1.60 6.60 24.94
CA GLU A 37 2.51 7.19 23.95
C GLU A 37 3.15 6.12 23.06
N TRP A 38 3.57 5.01 23.67
CA TRP A 38 4.14 3.88 22.94
C TRP A 38 3.12 3.19 22.05
N PHE A 39 1.85 3.09 22.46
CA PHE A 39 0.79 2.62 21.59
C PHE A 39 0.64 3.50 20.35
N SER A 40 0.50 4.82 20.53
CA SER A 40 0.41 5.77 19.41
C SER A 40 1.62 5.69 18.47
N MET A 41 2.82 5.54 19.03
CA MET A 41 4.06 5.39 18.25
C MET A 41 4.08 4.09 17.43
N LEU A 42 3.71 2.96 18.03
CA LEU A 42 3.68 1.66 17.35
C LEU A 42 2.66 1.65 16.20
N ILE A 43 1.46 2.19 16.42
CA ILE A 43 0.45 2.26 15.36
C ILE A 43 0.91 3.20 14.23
N ARG A 44 1.60 4.31 14.55
CA ARG A 44 2.20 5.21 13.55
C ARG A 44 3.28 4.52 12.73
N TRP A 45 4.11 3.70 13.37
CA TRP A 45 5.13 2.92 12.70
C TRP A 45 4.53 1.89 11.74
N ILE A 46 3.49 1.17 12.17
CA ILE A 46 2.73 0.23 11.32
C ILE A 46 2.09 0.98 10.14
N HIS A 47 1.43 2.12 10.40
CA HIS A 47 0.82 2.96 9.37
C HIS A 47 1.84 3.39 8.31
N PHE A 48 3.03 3.79 8.74
CA PHE A 48 4.10 4.24 7.84
C PHE A 48 4.65 3.11 6.96
N LEU A 49 4.98 1.95 7.54
CA LEU A 49 5.48 0.79 6.80
C LEU A 49 4.45 0.27 5.78
N ALA A 50 3.19 0.17 6.19
CA ALA A 50 2.10 -0.23 5.32
C ALA A 50 1.84 0.82 4.23
N GLY A 51 1.89 2.11 4.58
CA GLY A 51 1.65 3.23 3.67
C GLY A 51 2.70 3.32 2.57
N ILE A 52 3.98 3.16 2.91
CA ILE A 52 5.06 3.09 1.91
C ILE A 52 4.87 1.89 0.99
N THR A 53 4.53 0.72 1.54
CA THR A 53 4.29 -0.48 0.74
C THR A 53 3.12 -0.26 -0.23
N TRP A 54 2.03 0.33 0.25
CA TRP A 54 0.83 0.60 -0.54
C TRP A 54 1.09 1.62 -1.66
N ILE A 55 1.59 2.81 -1.32
CA ILE A 55 1.80 3.90 -2.27
C ILE A 55 2.98 3.61 -3.20
N GLY A 56 4.03 2.94 -2.71
CA GLY A 56 5.13 2.47 -3.54
C GLY A 56 4.66 1.52 -4.64
N LEU A 57 3.79 0.55 -4.31
CA LEU A 57 3.19 -0.34 -5.30
C LEU A 57 2.22 0.39 -6.23
N LEU A 58 1.45 1.37 -5.75
CA LEU A 58 0.61 2.22 -6.59
C LEU A 58 1.42 2.90 -7.71
N TYR A 59 2.56 3.49 -7.34
CA TYR A 59 3.45 4.19 -8.28
C TYR A 59 4.17 3.21 -9.21
N PHE A 60 4.64 2.08 -8.67
CA PHE A 60 5.17 1.00 -9.50
C PHE A 60 4.15 0.55 -10.57
N PHE A 61 2.89 0.34 -10.20
CA PHE A 61 1.88 -0.11 -11.15
C PHE A 61 1.62 0.89 -12.28
N ASN A 62 1.62 2.19 -11.97
CA ASN A 62 1.28 3.23 -12.93
C ASN A 62 2.46 3.67 -13.79
N PHE A 63 3.65 3.81 -13.20
CA PHE A 63 4.80 4.41 -13.87
C PHE A 63 5.75 3.36 -14.47
N VAL A 64 5.74 2.13 -13.96
CA VAL A 64 6.66 1.07 -14.42
C VAL A 64 5.89 -0.08 -15.05
N ASN A 65 5.04 -0.75 -14.27
CA ASN A 65 4.39 -2.00 -14.69
C ASN A 65 3.50 -1.82 -15.92
N ALA A 66 2.71 -0.75 -15.99
CA ALA A 66 1.82 -0.51 -17.13
C ALA A 66 2.59 -0.32 -18.45
N ALA A 67 3.72 0.38 -18.42
CA ALA A 67 4.57 0.57 -19.59
C ALA A 67 5.28 -0.75 -19.98
N PHE A 68 5.81 -1.47 -18.99
CA PHE A 68 6.41 -2.78 -19.19
C PHE A 68 5.42 -3.79 -19.80
N LEU A 69 4.22 -3.93 -19.25
CA LEU A 69 3.21 -4.84 -19.82
C LEU A 69 2.75 -4.41 -21.22
N LYS A 70 2.88 -3.13 -21.60
CA LYS A 70 2.58 -2.67 -22.95
C LYS A 70 3.64 -3.09 -23.96
N SER A 71 4.91 -3.20 -23.56
CA SER A 71 6.00 -3.60 -24.46
C SER A 71 6.06 -5.10 -24.76
N LEU A 72 5.37 -5.92 -23.96
CA LEU A 72 5.27 -7.36 -24.18
C LEU A 72 4.26 -7.71 -25.28
N ASP A 73 4.50 -8.81 -25.99
CA ASP A 73 3.53 -9.48 -26.85
C ASP A 73 2.50 -10.28 -26.04
N GLY A 74 1.42 -10.73 -26.69
CA GLY A 74 0.31 -11.43 -26.04
C GLY A 74 0.75 -12.71 -25.28
N PRO A 75 1.42 -13.66 -25.95
CA PRO A 75 1.95 -14.87 -25.31
C PRO A 75 2.79 -14.59 -24.07
N THR A 76 3.71 -13.62 -24.11
CA THR A 76 4.54 -13.28 -22.94
C THR A 76 3.71 -12.71 -21.79
N LYS A 77 2.69 -11.89 -22.06
CA LYS A 77 1.77 -11.40 -21.01
C LYS A 77 1.04 -12.54 -20.29
N ASN A 78 0.66 -13.58 -21.02
CA ASN A 78 -0.03 -14.75 -20.46
C ASN A 78 0.86 -15.52 -19.47
N ILE A 79 2.18 -15.38 -19.56
CA ILE A 79 3.15 -15.98 -18.61
C ILE A 79 3.42 -15.02 -17.43
N VAL A 80 3.63 -13.74 -17.71
CA VAL A 80 4.07 -12.75 -16.72
C VAL A 80 2.94 -12.34 -15.78
N ILE A 81 1.75 -12.02 -16.31
CA ILE A 81 0.62 -11.49 -15.52
C ILE A 81 0.23 -12.45 -14.39
N PRO A 82 0.02 -13.76 -14.64
CA PRO A 82 -0.38 -14.68 -13.56
C PRO A 82 0.69 -14.92 -12.50
N LYS A 83 1.97 -14.66 -12.78
CA LYS A 83 3.06 -14.83 -11.83
C LYS A 83 3.32 -13.57 -11.01
N LEU A 84 3.33 -12.40 -11.66
CA LEU A 84 3.66 -11.13 -11.03
C LEU A 84 2.47 -10.53 -10.28
N MET A 85 1.30 -10.47 -10.93
CA MET A 85 0.20 -9.65 -10.44
C MET A 85 -0.42 -10.16 -9.13
N PRO A 86 -0.63 -11.48 -8.90
CA PRO A 86 -1.18 -11.95 -7.63
C PRO A 86 -0.34 -11.53 -6.42
N VAL A 87 0.98 -11.69 -6.51
CA VAL A 87 1.90 -11.35 -5.41
C VAL A 87 1.88 -9.85 -5.16
N ALA A 88 2.06 -9.03 -6.20
CA ALA A 88 2.08 -7.59 -6.06
C ALA A 88 0.74 -7.02 -5.57
N LEU A 89 -0.38 -7.48 -6.11
CA LEU A 89 -1.71 -7.04 -5.69
C LEU A 89 -2.07 -7.50 -4.28
N ASN A 90 -1.55 -8.63 -3.82
CA ASN A 90 -1.76 -9.09 -2.46
C ASN A 90 -1.10 -8.14 -1.45
N TRP A 91 0.14 -7.72 -1.69
CA TRP A 91 0.80 -6.70 -0.87
C TRP A 91 0.10 -5.36 -0.96
N PHE A 92 -0.28 -4.93 -2.17
CA PHE A 92 -0.96 -3.67 -2.42
C PHE A 92 -2.29 -3.54 -1.65
N ARG A 93 -3.16 -4.56 -1.72
CA ARG A 93 -4.48 -4.53 -1.09
C ARG A 93 -4.42 -4.58 0.43
N HIS A 94 -3.53 -5.42 0.98
CA HIS A 94 -3.38 -5.53 2.43
C HIS A 94 -2.64 -4.31 3.00
N GLY A 95 -1.64 -3.79 2.28
CA GLY A 95 -0.98 -2.52 2.62
C GLY A 95 -1.99 -1.39 2.73
N ALA A 96 -2.92 -1.29 1.76
CA ALA A 96 -4.02 -0.31 1.81
C ALA A 96 -4.88 -0.45 3.06
N THR A 97 -5.38 -1.67 3.33
CA THR A 97 -6.22 -1.96 4.50
C THR A 97 -5.52 -1.64 5.82
N VAL A 98 -4.28 -2.11 5.99
CA VAL A 98 -3.51 -1.88 7.22
C VAL A 98 -3.24 -0.41 7.42
N THR A 99 -2.86 0.31 6.36
CA THR A 99 -2.61 1.77 6.42
C THR A 99 -3.87 2.50 6.89
N VAL A 100 -5.01 2.27 6.24
CA VAL A 100 -6.24 3.00 6.58
C VAL A 100 -6.72 2.66 7.98
N ILE A 101 -6.73 1.38 8.39
CA ILE A 101 -7.13 1.00 9.75
C ILE A 101 -6.22 1.67 10.79
N ALA A 102 -4.89 1.59 10.62
CA ALA A 102 -3.96 2.24 11.53
C ALA A 102 -4.15 3.76 11.57
N GLY A 103 -4.44 4.37 10.42
CA GLY A 103 -4.70 5.82 10.31
C GLY A 103 -5.98 6.23 11.04
N VAL A 104 -7.07 5.46 10.91
CA VAL A 104 -8.32 5.69 11.63
C VAL A 104 -8.14 5.55 13.15
N LEU A 105 -7.38 4.54 13.59
CA LEU A 105 -7.06 4.37 15.01
C LEU A 105 -6.25 5.55 15.57
N LEU A 106 -5.24 6.02 14.84
CA LEU A 106 -4.46 7.20 15.21
C LEU A 106 -5.31 8.46 15.27
N TYR A 107 -6.13 8.69 14.24
CA TYR A 107 -7.01 9.84 14.19
C TYR A 107 -8.01 9.83 15.35
N GLY A 108 -8.62 8.68 15.65
CA GLY A 108 -9.52 8.52 16.80
C GLY A 108 -8.83 8.79 18.13
N HIS A 109 -7.60 8.30 18.32
CA HIS A 109 -6.81 8.56 19.53
C HIS A 109 -6.43 10.04 19.69
N MET A 110 -6.26 10.78 18.59
CA MET A 110 -5.87 12.19 18.58
C MET A 110 -7.04 13.17 18.40
N TYR A 111 -8.26 12.68 18.15
CA TYR A 111 -9.41 13.48 17.73
C TYR A 111 -9.74 14.64 18.69
N HIS A 112 -9.58 14.40 19.99
CA HIS A 112 -9.85 15.41 21.02
C HIS A 112 -8.89 16.60 21.00
N ARG A 113 -7.74 16.52 20.32
CA ARG A 113 -6.76 17.62 20.24
C ARG A 113 -7.20 18.76 19.34
N GLY A 114 -8.11 18.51 18.38
CA GLY A 114 -8.62 19.54 17.46
C GLY A 114 -7.52 20.25 16.66
N GLY A 115 -7.83 21.44 16.13
CA GLY A 115 -6.85 22.31 15.45
C GLY A 115 -6.66 22.04 13.96
N THR A 116 -5.81 22.85 13.33
CA THR A 116 -5.57 22.84 11.88
C THR A 116 -4.95 21.52 11.40
N GLY A 117 -4.08 20.92 12.21
CA GLY A 117 -3.48 19.62 11.94
C GLY A 117 -4.49 18.47 11.93
N ALA A 118 -5.48 18.50 12.83
CA ALA A 118 -6.55 17.50 12.83
C ALA A 118 -7.39 17.60 11.54
N VAL A 119 -7.71 18.82 11.08
CA VAL A 119 -8.43 19.02 9.82
C VAL A 119 -7.60 18.51 8.64
N ALA A 120 -6.29 18.79 8.60
CA ALA A 120 -5.40 18.28 7.56
C ALA A 120 -5.38 16.73 7.54
N LEU A 121 -5.22 16.08 8.70
CA LEU A 121 -5.26 14.62 8.80
C LEU A 121 -6.62 14.04 8.39
N ALA A 122 -7.73 14.72 8.69
CA ALA A 122 -9.06 14.28 8.27
C ALA A 122 -9.21 14.30 6.74
N ILE A 123 -8.73 15.36 6.07
CA ILE A 123 -8.73 15.47 4.61
C ILE A 123 -7.88 14.36 3.99
N GLY A 124 -6.63 14.20 4.46
CA GLY A 124 -5.75 13.13 3.98
C GLY A 124 -6.35 11.74 4.22
N GLY A 125 -6.86 11.49 5.43
CA GLY A 125 -7.50 10.24 5.82
C GLY A 125 -8.70 9.88 4.94
N LEU A 126 -9.58 10.83 4.65
CA LEU A 126 -10.74 10.62 3.78
C LEU A 126 -10.31 10.21 2.37
N LEU A 127 -9.32 10.89 1.79
CA LEU A 127 -8.78 10.53 0.48
C LEU A 127 -8.19 9.11 0.50
N GLY A 128 -7.47 8.75 1.56
CA GLY A 128 -6.98 7.39 1.77
C GLY A 128 -8.10 6.34 1.83
N ILE A 129 -9.19 6.61 2.54
CA ILE A 129 -10.36 5.71 2.62
C ILE A 129 -10.98 5.51 1.23
N ILE A 130 -11.20 6.59 0.48
CA ILE A 130 -11.73 6.54 -0.89
C ILE A 130 -10.82 5.70 -1.79
N MET A 131 -9.51 5.95 -1.74
CA MET A 131 -8.52 5.21 -2.51
C MET A 131 -8.52 3.72 -2.17
N MET A 132 -8.59 3.35 -0.88
CA MET A 132 -8.71 1.95 -0.45
C MET A 132 -10.02 1.33 -0.97
N GLY A 133 -11.11 2.08 -0.96
CA GLY A 133 -12.37 1.68 -1.59
C GLY A 133 -12.19 1.33 -3.07
N ASN A 134 -11.47 2.14 -3.84
CA ASN A 134 -11.14 1.85 -5.24
C ASN A 134 -10.30 0.57 -5.39
N VAL A 135 -9.34 0.33 -4.47
CA VAL A 135 -8.50 -0.88 -4.49
C VAL A 135 -9.35 -2.15 -4.38
N HIS A 136 -10.22 -2.22 -3.38
CA HIS A 136 -11.02 -3.42 -3.11
C HIS A 136 -12.25 -3.53 -4.01
N GLY A 137 -12.89 -2.41 -4.34
CA GLY A 137 -14.15 -2.36 -5.10
C GLY A 137 -13.98 -2.41 -6.61
N ILE A 138 -12.91 -1.85 -7.18
CA ILE A 138 -12.75 -1.71 -8.64
C ILE A 138 -11.49 -2.42 -9.14
N ILE A 139 -10.33 -2.12 -8.56
CA ILE A 139 -9.05 -2.63 -9.05
C ILE A 139 -8.98 -4.15 -8.87
N TRP A 140 -9.20 -4.64 -7.65
CA TRP A 140 -9.06 -6.06 -7.33
C TRP A 140 -10.02 -6.98 -8.12
N PRO A 141 -11.33 -6.71 -8.23
CA PRO A 141 -12.23 -7.58 -8.99
C PRO A 141 -11.87 -7.67 -10.47
N ASN A 142 -11.47 -6.56 -11.10
CA ASN A 142 -11.04 -6.57 -12.51
C ASN A 142 -9.69 -7.29 -12.67
N GLN A 143 -8.75 -7.09 -11.76
CA GLN A 143 -7.46 -7.79 -11.79
C GLN A 143 -7.61 -9.31 -11.64
N LYS A 144 -8.53 -9.79 -10.79
CA LYS A 144 -8.84 -11.23 -10.72
C LYS A 144 -9.26 -11.80 -12.08
N LYS A 145 -10.13 -11.09 -12.80
CA LYS A 145 -10.60 -11.51 -14.14
C LYS A 145 -9.46 -11.51 -15.16
N ILE A 146 -8.63 -10.46 -15.17
CA ILE A 146 -7.46 -10.35 -16.06
C ILE A 146 -6.47 -11.48 -15.80
N ILE A 147 -6.17 -11.77 -14.53
CA ILE A 147 -5.23 -12.83 -14.15
C ILE A 147 -5.76 -14.21 -14.57
N ALA A 148 -7.05 -14.48 -14.32
CA ALA A 148 -7.68 -15.74 -14.73
C ALA A 148 -7.66 -15.90 -16.26
N ALA A 149 -7.98 -14.84 -17.01
CA ALA A 149 -7.95 -14.86 -18.47
C ALA A 149 -6.53 -15.08 -19.01
N ALA A 150 -5.52 -14.40 -18.45
CA ALA A 150 -4.12 -14.58 -18.84
C ALA A 150 -3.63 -16.01 -18.55
N ALA A 151 -3.99 -16.58 -17.40
CA ALA A 151 -3.65 -17.95 -17.06
C ALA A 151 -4.31 -18.99 -17.97
N ALA A 152 -5.58 -18.79 -18.32
CA ALA A 152 -6.29 -19.66 -19.27
C ALA A 152 -5.69 -19.54 -20.68
N ALA A 153 -5.32 -18.34 -21.11
CA ALA A 153 -4.70 -18.12 -22.41
C ALA A 153 -3.29 -18.72 -22.51
N ALA A 154 -2.56 -18.83 -21.41
CA ALA A 154 -1.31 -19.60 -21.37
C ALA A 154 -1.51 -21.10 -21.64
N GLN A 155 -2.74 -21.62 -21.50
CA GLN A 155 -3.11 -23.01 -21.73
C GLN A 155 -3.84 -23.21 -23.08
N GLY A 156 -3.87 -22.18 -23.93
CA GLY A 156 -4.49 -22.24 -25.26
C GLY A 156 -5.95 -21.78 -25.32
N THR A 157 -6.54 -21.32 -24.22
CA THR A 157 -7.90 -20.77 -24.22
C THR A 157 -7.91 -19.36 -24.84
N PRO A 158 -8.78 -19.06 -25.83
CA PRO A 158 -8.86 -17.72 -26.40
C PRO A 158 -9.16 -16.64 -25.34
N ALA A 159 -8.59 -15.46 -25.52
CA ALA A 159 -8.81 -14.34 -24.62
C ALA A 159 -10.29 -13.87 -24.68
N PRO A 160 -10.94 -13.60 -23.55
CA PRO A 160 -12.30 -13.07 -23.53
C PRO A 160 -12.39 -11.70 -24.24
N PRO A 161 -13.48 -11.40 -24.97
CA PRO A 161 -13.70 -10.10 -25.61
C PRO A 161 -13.59 -8.91 -24.65
N GLU A 162 -13.99 -9.09 -23.39
CA GLU A 162 -14.04 -8.04 -22.36
C GLU A 162 -12.68 -7.77 -21.70
N LEU A 163 -11.63 -8.55 -22.01
CA LEU A 163 -10.32 -8.43 -21.37
C LEU A 163 -9.75 -7.01 -21.44
N ALA A 164 -9.89 -6.36 -22.60
CA ALA A 164 -9.45 -4.98 -22.80
C ALA A 164 -10.21 -3.99 -21.91
N GLN A 165 -11.51 -4.20 -21.72
CA GLN A 165 -12.35 -3.35 -20.86
C GLN A 165 -11.95 -3.50 -19.39
N TRP A 166 -11.75 -4.73 -18.90
CA TRP A 166 -11.31 -4.95 -17.51
C TRP A 166 -9.96 -4.28 -17.24
N GLY A 167 -9.02 -4.42 -18.18
CA GLY A 167 -7.70 -3.77 -18.11
C GLY A 167 -7.80 -2.24 -18.05
N ARG A 168 -8.61 -1.64 -18.93
CA ARG A 168 -8.84 -0.19 -18.94
C ARG A 168 -9.46 0.30 -17.63
N THR A 169 -10.50 -0.37 -17.13
CA THR A 169 -11.19 0.00 -15.88
C THR A 169 -10.24 -0.07 -14.68
N ALA A 170 -9.47 -1.16 -14.55
CA ALA A 170 -8.50 -1.31 -13.48
C ALA A 170 -7.40 -0.23 -13.54
N LEU A 171 -6.90 0.09 -14.75
CA LEU A 171 -5.88 1.11 -14.93
C LEU A 171 -6.39 2.52 -14.61
N LEU A 172 -7.60 2.89 -15.07
CA LEU A 172 -8.18 4.20 -14.79
C LEU A 172 -8.44 4.38 -13.29
N ALA A 173 -8.98 3.37 -12.60
CA ALA A 173 -9.15 3.40 -11.15
C ALA A 173 -7.79 3.56 -10.43
N SER A 174 -6.75 2.88 -10.89
CA SER A 174 -5.40 3.04 -10.36
C SER A 174 -4.83 4.45 -10.57
N ARG A 175 -5.09 5.08 -11.73
CA ARG A 175 -4.68 6.46 -12.01
C ARG A 175 -5.43 7.49 -11.18
N VAL A 176 -6.72 7.25 -10.92
CA VAL A 176 -7.48 8.06 -9.95
C VAL A 176 -6.80 7.98 -8.58
N ASN A 177 -6.41 6.79 -8.13
CA ASN A 177 -5.66 6.67 -6.89
C ASN A 177 -4.31 7.40 -6.92
N VAL A 178 -3.57 7.40 -8.04
CA VAL A 178 -2.34 8.21 -8.17
C VAL A 178 -2.65 9.69 -7.99
N MET A 179 -3.64 10.21 -8.71
CA MET A 179 -4.05 11.61 -8.62
C MET A 179 -4.45 11.98 -7.18
N LEU A 180 -5.26 11.16 -6.52
CA LEU A 180 -5.69 11.38 -5.13
C LEU A 180 -4.55 11.23 -4.12
N SER A 181 -3.55 10.39 -4.41
CA SER A 181 -2.42 10.17 -3.51
C SER A 181 -1.59 11.43 -3.28
N ILE A 182 -1.54 12.34 -4.27
CA ILE A 182 -0.73 13.56 -4.20
C ILE A 182 -1.24 14.51 -3.11
N PRO A 183 -2.49 15.01 -3.15
CA PRO A 183 -3.03 15.84 -2.07
C PRO A 183 -3.16 15.03 -0.77
N MET A 184 -3.47 13.73 -0.84
CA MET A 184 -3.53 12.89 0.37
C MET A 184 -2.20 12.93 1.13
N LEU A 185 -1.07 12.67 0.48
CA LEU A 185 0.25 12.68 1.11
C LEU A 185 0.62 14.06 1.65
N PHE A 186 0.29 15.11 0.92
CA PHE A 186 0.50 16.48 1.38
C PHE A 186 -0.23 16.73 2.70
N PHE A 187 -1.53 16.43 2.76
CA PHE A 187 -2.35 16.65 3.95
C PHE A 187 -1.98 15.73 5.12
N MET A 188 -1.54 14.49 4.83
CA MET A 188 -1.00 13.59 5.86
C MET A 188 0.28 14.15 6.50
N GLY A 189 1.18 14.76 5.72
CA GLY A 189 2.37 15.43 6.24
C GLY A 189 2.05 16.76 6.93
N ALA A 190 1.12 17.53 6.38
CA ALA A 190 0.69 18.82 6.94
C ALA A 190 0.17 18.69 8.38
N GLY A 191 -0.47 17.55 8.71
CA GLY A 191 -0.99 17.25 10.03
C GLY A 191 0.03 17.27 11.17
N SER A 192 1.32 17.08 10.89
CA SER A 192 2.39 17.18 11.91
C SER A 192 3.10 18.54 11.95
N HIS A 193 2.80 19.45 11.01
CA HIS A 193 3.48 20.74 10.88
C HIS A 193 2.59 21.93 11.22
N PHE A 194 1.29 21.83 10.96
CA PHE A 194 0.33 22.85 11.34
C PHE A 194 -0.41 22.36 12.58
N GLY A 195 0.07 22.77 13.75
CA GLY A 195 -0.51 22.47 15.07
C GLY A 195 -0.81 23.77 15.79
#